data_AF-A0A0G1EZ47-F1
#
_entry.id   AF-A0A0G1EZ47-F1
#
_cell.length_a   1.000
_cell.length_b   1.000
_cell.length_c   1.000
_cell.angle_alpha   90.00
_cell.angle_beta   90.00
_cell.angle_gamma   90.00
#
_symmetry.space_group_name_H-M   'P 1'
#
loop_
_entity.id
_entity.type
_entity.pdbx_description
1 polymer ?
#
loop_
_entity_poly.entity_id
_entity_poly.type
_entity_poly.pdbx_seq_one_letter_code
_entity_poly.pdbx_strand_id
1 'polypeptide(L)' 'MKVTLFMAISLNGIIATLDNQEEFLSHANWDEFVKVVQKCGCLIWGRKTYELVRKWDKS' A
#
# COMPACT_ATOMS: atom_id res chain seq x y z
N MET A 1 8.70 18.81 10.25
CA MET A 1 7.73 17.76 9.85
C MET A 1 8.14 17.24 8.48
N LYS A 2 8.30 15.92 8.31
CA LYS A 2 8.70 15.29 7.04
C LYS A 2 7.56 14.40 6.56
N VAL A 3 7.18 14.55 5.29
CA VAL A 3 6.21 13.67 4.63
C VAL A 3 6.98 12.73 3.70
N THR A 4 6.75 11.43 3.84
CA THR A 4 7.35 10.41 2.97
C THR A 4 6.23 9.68 2.25
N LEU A 5 6.33 9.64 0.93
CA LEU A 5 5.44 8.84 0.08
C LEU A 5 6.06 7.46 -0.11
N PHE A 6 5.40 6.43 0.40
CA PHE A 6 5.70 5.04 0.07
C PHE A 6 4.71 4.57 -1.00
N MET A 7 5.21 4.09 -2.13
CA MET A 7 4.39 3.71 -3.28
C MET A 7 5.07 2.56 -4.01
N ALA A 8 4.29 1.52 -4.27
CA ALA A 8 4.67 0.49 -5.22
C ALA A 8 4.10 0.86 -6.61
N ILE A 9 4.89 0.64 -7.65
CA ILE A 9 4.55 1.08 -9.01
C ILE A 9 5.17 0.12 -10.03
N SER A 10 4.47 -0.13 -11.14
CA SER A 10 5.02 -0.88 -12.26
C SER A 10 6.14 -0.11 -12.97
N LEU A 11 6.93 -0.79 -13.80
CA LEU A 11 7.99 -0.17 -14.58
C LEU A 11 7.46 0.95 -15.52
N ASN A 12 6.22 0.84 -16.00
CA ASN A 12 5.57 1.82 -16.85
C ASN A 12 4.69 2.82 -16.09
N GLY A 13 4.81 2.93 -14.77
CA GLY A 13 4.19 4.01 -14.00
C GLY A 13 2.76 3.75 -13.51
N ILE A 14 2.28 2.51 -13.54
CA ILE A 14 0.94 2.13 -13.10
C ILE A 14 1.00 1.73 -11.62
N ILE A 15 0.17 2.39 -10.80
CA ILE A 15 0.12 2.16 -9.34
C ILE A 15 -1.02 1.22 -8.92
N ALA A 16 -2.05 1.09 -9.76
CA ALA A 16 -3.19 0.18 -9.57
C ALA A 16 -3.91 -0.02 -10.91
N THR A 17 -4.61 -1.14 -11.06
CA THR A 17 -5.54 -1.34 -12.18
C THR A 17 -6.84 -0.53 -11.99
N LEU A 18 -7.69 -0.48 -13.02
CA LEU A 18 -9.01 0.17 -12.93
C LEU A 18 -9.90 -0.41 -11.82
N ASP A 19 -9.68 -1.69 -11.49
CA ASP A 19 -10.42 -2.41 -10.45
C ASP A 19 -9.73 -2.34 -9.07
N ASN A 20 -8.73 -1.47 -8.91
CA ASN A 20 -7.93 -1.29 -7.69
C ASN A 20 -7.13 -2.56 -7.29
N GLN A 21 -6.73 -3.37 -8.27
CA GLN A 21 -5.90 -4.54 -8.04
C GLN A 21 -4.42 -4.18 -8.15
N GLU A 22 -3.61 -4.84 -7.32
CA GLU A 22 -2.16 -4.70 -7.24
C GLU A 22 -1.49 -6.08 -7.27
N GLU A 23 -2.04 -7.03 -8.03
CA GLU A 23 -1.62 -8.45 -8.09
C GLU A 23 -0.14 -8.67 -8.46
N PHE A 24 0.52 -7.66 -9.02
CA PHE A 24 1.95 -7.69 -9.32
C PHE A 24 2.85 -7.53 -8.08
N LEU A 25 2.29 -7.19 -6.93
CA LEU A 25 3.02 -7.00 -5.67
C LEU A 25 3.05 -8.30 -4.86
N SER A 26 4.24 -8.71 -4.46
CA SER A 26 4.41 -9.83 -3.55
C SER A 26 4.08 -9.43 -2.10
N HIS A 27 3.76 -10.42 -1.27
CA HIS A 27 3.53 -10.21 0.18
C HIS A 27 4.75 -9.56 0.88
N ALA A 28 5.97 -9.79 0.38
CA ALA A 28 7.17 -9.15 0.92
C ALA A 28 7.15 -7.61 0.81
N ASN A 29 6.44 -7.05 -0.20
CA ASN A 29 6.25 -5.61 -0.30
C ASN A 29 5.41 -5.07 0.86
N TRP A 30 4.34 -5.80 1.21
CA TRP A 30 3.49 -5.48 2.35
C TRP A 30 4.27 -5.50 3.67
N ASP A 31 5.07 -6.55 3.90
CA ASP A 31 5.90 -6.65 5.10
C ASP A 31 6.85 -5.45 5.24
N GLU A 32 7.45 -5.00 4.13
CA GLU A 32 8.34 -3.85 4.14
C GLU A 32 7.60 -2.54 4.37
N PHE A 33 6.43 -2.36 3.74
CA PHE A 33 5.55 -1.23 4.00
C PHE A 33 5.20 -1.11 5.48
N VAL A 34 4.82 -2.22 6.14
CA VAL A 34 4.48 -2.24 7.56
C VAL A 34 5.66 -1.78 8.42
N LYS A 35 6.89 -2.24 8.15
CA LYS A 35 8.09 -1.80 8.86
C LYS A 35 8.35 -0.29 8.69
N VAL A 36 8.12 0.25 7.49
CA VAL A 36 8.28 1.69 7.22
C VAL A 36 7.25 2.49 8.02
N VAL A 37 5.99 2.08 7.99
CA VAL A 37 4.92 2.76 8.74
C VAL A 37 5.18 2.74 10.24
N GLN A 38 5.63 1.60 10.79
CA GLN A 38 6.00 1.49 12.20
C GLN A 38 7.13 2.46 12.59
N LYS A 39 8.12 2.67 11.72
CA LYS A 39 9.18 3.67 11.93
C LYS A 39 8.67 5.12 11.84
N CYS A 40 7.70 5.39 10.98
CA CYS A 40 7.11 6.72 10.83
C CYS A 40 6.15 7.08 11.97
N GLY A 41 5.45 6.10 12.55
CA GLY A 41 4.50 6.28 13.65
C GLY A 41 3.15 6.89 13.25
N CYS A 42 2.98 7.24 11.97
CA CYS A 42 1.70 7.70 11.41
C CYS A 42 1.55 7.24 9.95
N LEU A 43 0.30 7.11 9.51
CA LEU A 43 -0.05 6.68 8.16
C LEU A 43 -1.18 7.53 7.63
N ILE A 44 -1.06 7.97 6.38
CA ILE A 44 -2.13 8.64 5.65
C ILE A 44 -2.53 7.72 4.49
N TRP A 45 -3.82 7.40 4.43
CA TRP A 45 -4.40 6.65 3.33
C TRP A 45 -5.70 7.27 2.86
N GLY A 46 -6.00 7.06 1.57
CA GLY A 46 -7.32 7.33 1.04
C GLY A 46 -8.35 6.35 1.61
N ARG A 47 -9.60 6.81 1.73
CA ARG A 47 -10.73 6.00 2.23
C ARG A 47 -10.86 4.66 1.51
N LYS A 48 -10.77 4.65 0.17
CA LYS A 48 -10.90 3.42 -0.64
C LYS A 48 -9.78 2.41 -0.34
N THR A 49 -8.53 2.87 -0.26
CA THR A 49 -7.39 2.01 0.12
C THR A 49 -7.60 1.39 1.49
N TYR A 50 -8.02 2.19 2.47
CA TYR A 50 -8.33 1.69 3.81
C TYR A 50 -9.46 0.63 3.80
N GLU A 51 -10.55 0.86 3.05
CA GLU A 51 -11.65 -0.09 2.91
C GLU A 51 -11.22 -1.41 2.23
N LEU A 52 -10.32 -1.36 1.24
CA LEU A 52 -9.81 -2.53 0.53
C LEU A 52 -8.86 -3.35 1.41
N VAL A 53 -7.87 -2.71 2.01
CA VAL A 53 -6.90 -3.35 2.91
C VAL A 53 -7.59 -4.01 4.09
N ARG A 54 -8.64 -3.39 4.65
CA ARG A 54 -9.43 -4.01 5.72
C ARG A 54 -10.16 -5.29 5.33
N LYS A 55 -10.32 -5.55 4.04
CA LYS A 55 -10.91 -6.79 3.51
C LYS A 55 -9.86 -7.85 3.22
N TRP A 56 -8.57 -7.52 3.28
CA TRP A 56 -7.48 -8.46 3.02
C TRP A 56 -7.34 -9.55 4.11
N ASP A 57 -8.21 -9.58 5.12
CA ASP A 57 -8.31 -10.72 6.05
C ASP A 57 -9.76 -11.04 6.49
N LYS A 58 -10.33 -12.05 5.80
CA LYS A 58 -11.31 -13.06 6.28
C LYS A 58 -11.14 -14.37 5.47
N SER A 59 -9.91 -14.74 5.06
CA SER A 59 -9.64 -15.97 4.31
C SER A 59 -8.37 -16.65 4.78
#